data_AF-A0A7S2H4W5-F1
#
_entry.id   AF-A0A7S2H4W5-F1
#
_cell.length_a   1.000
_cell.length_b   1.000
_cell.length_c   1.000
_cell.angle_alpha   90.00
_cell.angle_beta   90.00
_cell.angle_gamma   90.00
#
_symmetry.space_group_name_H-M   'P 1'
#
loop_
_entity.id
_entity.type
_entity.pdbx_description
1 polymer ?
#
loop_
_entity_poly.entity_id
_entity_poly.type
_entity_poly.pdbx_seq_one_letter_code
_entity_poly.pdbx_strand_id
1 'polypeptide(L)'
;MHPPATSSPPSNNVKQLVTKSYLDIIQRNLNLQTTLQPGKERDRLITVLSPAAANGALVGVIQFILLRRLPILWMNRTLRQKYPKGVPKDYNWNQNPQVRKPLDNNPNAPPTFQPTFHYITTPLSILFDVTLSTVTASAVALGLVNQKEFLNVASSLPLKGGTSPISNVLCDDFVDMQRQLAEESKIAQQFWKENKDDDVMTSINVFVQNCKRRRIYEDRLRHEGLLNAGDEVILPAEGVPDDVMIEDDDDQEEMMFQM
;
A
#
# COMPACT_ATOMS: atom_id res chain seq x y z
N MET A 1 48.38 17.40 12.25
CA MET A 1 47.61 17.04 11.04
C MET A 1 46.72 15.86 11.41
N HIS A 2 45.44 16.11 11.72
CA HIS A 2 44.47 15.04 11.91
C HIS A 2 43.91 14.64 10.54
N PRO A 3 43.81 13.34 10.22
CA PRO A 3 43.15 12.90 9.00
C PRO A 3 41.67 13.32 9.05
N PRO A 4 41.08 13.75 7.91
CA PRO A 4 39.67 14.08 7.85
C PRO A 4 38.85 12.83 8.21
N ALA A 5 37.91 12.99 9.14
CA ALA A 5 36.99 11.93 9.52
C ALA A 5 36.20 11.51 8.27
N THR A 6 36.39 10.27 7.84
CA THR A 6 35.57 9.66 6.80
C THR A 6 34.19 9.40 7.40
N SER A 7 33.26 10.32 7.13
CA SER A 7 31.84 10.15 7.45
C SER A 7 31.34 8.92 6.69
N SER A 8 31.03 7.86 7.44
CA SER A 8 30.33 6.71 6.86
C SER A 8 28.96 7.18 6.35
N PRO A 9 28.54 6.74 5.15
CA PRO A 9 27.24 7.13 4.61
C PRO A 9 26.14 6.72 5.61
N PRO A 10 25.11 7.56 5.83
CA PRO A 10 24.02 7.21 6.73
C PRO A 10 23.45 5.86 6.31
N SER A 11 23.34 4.95 7.27
CA SER A 11 23.01 3.56 6.96
C SER A 11 21.63 3.49 6.27
N ASN A 12 21.53 2.66 5.23
CA ASN A 12 20.28 2.37 4.52
C ASN A 12 19.08 2.06 5.45
N ASN A 13 19.34 1.68 6.70
CA ASN A 13 18.34 1.41 7.71
C ASN A 13 17.52 2.65 8.11
N VAL A 14 18.10 3.86 8.10
CA VAL A 14 17.38 5.10 8.45
C VAL A 14 16.40 5.47 7.33
N LYS A 15 16.84 5.39 6.06
CA LYS A 15 15.96 5.54 4.88
C LYS A 15 14.77 4.60 4.96
N GLN A 16 15.02 3.32 5.26
CA GLN A 16 13.95 2.33 5.38
C GLN A 16 13.01 2.61 6.55
N LEU A 17 13.53 3.02 7.71
CA LEU A 17 12.70 3.32 8.89
C LEU A 17 11.76 4.50 8.63
N VAL A 18 12.30 5.61 8.10
CA VAL A 18 11.51 6.81 7.77
C VAL A 18 10.45 6.47 6.73
N THR A 19 10.86 5.85 5.61
CA THR A 19 9.92 5.47 4.54
C THR A 19 8.83 4.52 5.05
N LYS A 20 9.19 3.57 5.91
CA LYS A 20 8.23 2.63 6.50
C LYS A 20 7.22 3.33 7.42
N SER A 21 7.67 4.25 8.29
CA SER A 21 6.76 5.02 9.15
C SER A 21 5.77 5.85 8.34
N TYR A 22 6.22 6.48 7.25
CA TYR A 22 5.33 7.22 6.34
C TYR A 22 4.32 6.29 5.65
N LEU A 23 4.76 5.14 5.14
CA LEU A 23 3.87 4.16 4.52
C LEU A 23 2.83 3.62 5.50
N ASP A 24 3.20 3.36 6.76
CA ASP A 24 2.28 2.88 7.78
C ASP A 24 1.19 3.91 8.13
N ILE A 25 1.49 5.22 8.08
CA ILE A 25 0.49 6.30 8.23
C ILE A 25 -0.43 6.36 7.03
N ILE A 26 0.15 6.35 5.82
CA ILE A 26 -0.63 6.36 4.58
C ILE A 26 -1.58 5.16 4.55
N GLN A 27 -1.10 3.98 4.93
CA GLN A 27 -1.88 2.75 4.92
C GLN A 27 -2.97 2.74 6.00
N ARG A 28 -2.71 3.28 7.20
CA ARG A 28 -3.74 3.46 8.24
C ARG A 28 -4.86 4.38 7.76
N ASN A 29 -4.52 5.48 7.10
CA ASN A 29 -5.47 6.50 6.68
C ASN A 29 -6.16 6.19 5.34
N LEU A 30 -5.58 5.36 4.47
CA LEU A 30 -6.24 4.85 3.26
C LEU A 30 -7.47 3.99 3.59
N ASN A 31 -7.47 3.25 4.71
CA ASN A 31 -8.65 2.48 5.12
C ASN A 31 -9.84 3.40 5.50
N LEU A 32 -9.57 4.62 5.97
CA LEU A 32 -10.59 5.64 6.24
C LEU A 32 -11.19 6.25 4.95
N GLN A 33 -10.53 6.13 3.80
CA GLN A 33 -11.00 6.73 2.55
C GLN A 33 -12.24 6.07 1.92
N THR A 34 -12.69 4.92 2.42
CA THR A 34 -13.90 4.25 1.90
C THR A 34 -15.20 5.05 2.11
N THR A 35 -15.17 6.13 2.89
CA THR A 35 -16.33 7.01 3.16
C THR A 35 -16.29 8.37 2.42
N LEU A 36 -15.30 8.63 1.57
CA LEU A 36 -15.20 9.91 0.84
C LEU A 36 -16.32 10.10 -0.19
N GLN A 37 -17.00 11.25 -0.11
CA GLN A 37 -17.98 11.67 -1.11
C GLN A 37 -17.35 11.77 -2.52
N PRO A 38 -18.09 11.43 -3.59
CA PRO A 38 -17.60 11.58 -4.95
C PRO A 38 -17.34 13.06 -5.27
N GLY A 39 -16.08 13.39 -5.57
CA GLY A 39 -15.66 14.74 -5.93
C GLY A 39 -14.41 14.72 -6.82
N LYS A 40 -14.03 15.89 -7.36
CA LYS A 40 -12.94 16.08 -8.33
C LYS A 40 -11.58 15.55 -7.85
N GLU A 41 -11.36 15.49 -6.54
CA GLU A 41 -10.16 14.91 -5.91
C GLU A 41 -10.11 13.39 -6.06
N ARG A 42 -11.26 12.72 -5.92
CA ARG A 42 -11.39 11.27 -6.09
C ARG A 42 -11.03 10.86 -7.51
N ASP A 43 -11.47 11.62 -8.51
CA ASP A 43 -11.19 11.31 -9.92
C ASP A 43 -9.70 11.40 -10.23
N ARG A 44 -8.99 12.38 -9.65
CA ARG A 44 -7.52 12.49 -9.78
C ARG A 44 -6.81 11.32 -9.11
N LEU A 45 -7.22 10.96 -7.89
CA LEU A 45 -6.64 9.83 -7.16
C LEU A 45 -6.88 8.51 -7.91
N ILE A 46 -8.09 8.29 -8.43
CA ILE A 46 -8.45 7.13 -9.24
C ILE A 46 -7.60 7.09 -10.52
N THR A 47 -7.35 8.23 -11.17
CA THR A 47 -6.56 8.24 -12.41
C THR A 47 -5.14 7.73 -12.17
N VAL A 48 -4.51 8.11 -11.06
CA VAL A 48 -3.16 7.65 -10.69
C VAL A 48 -3.16 6.21 -10.17
N LEU A 49 -4.18 5.82 -9.40
CA LEU A 49 -4.25 4.48 -8.80
C LEU A 49 -4.79 3.42 -9.76
N SER A 50 -5.59 3.78 -10.77
CA SER A 50 -6.28 2.83 -11.65
C SER A 50 -5.34 1.93 -12.46
N PRO A 51 -4.21 2.40 -13.04
CA PRO A 51 -3.33 1.51 -13.79
C PRO A 51 -2.63 0.51 -12.87
N ALA A 52 -2.18 0.98 -11.69
CA ALA A 52 -1.56 0.14 -10.68
C ALA A 52 -2.54 -0.91 -10.14
N ALA A 53 -3.78 -0.51 -9.83
CA ALA A 53 -4.83 -1.39 -9.37
C ALA A 53 -5.25 -2.42 -10.44
N ALA A 54 -5.39 -1.99 -11.70
CA ALA A 54 -5.72 -2.88 -12.82
C ALA A 54 -4.62 -3.93 -13.05
N ASN A 55 -3.35 -3.52 -13.01
CA ASN A 55 -2.22 -4.43 -13.14
C ASN A 55 -2.13 -5.39 -11.94
N GLY A 56 -2.29 -4.90 -10.72
CA GLY A 56 -2.34 -5.74 -9.52
C GLY A 56 -3.46 -6.78 -9.59
N ALA A 57 -4.66 -6.36 -9.98
CA ALA A 57 -5.81 -7.26 -10.16
C ALA A 57 -5.54 -8.33 -11.24
N LEU A 58 -4.96 -7.95 -12.38
CA LEU A 58 -4.58 -8.91 -13.44
C LEU A 58 -3.61 -9.97 -12.92
N VAL A 59 -2.57 -9.55 -12.18
CA VAL A 59 -1.59 -10.48 -11.58
C VAL A 59 -2.27 -11.40 -10.55
N GLY A 60 -3.14 -10.86 -9.70
CA GLY A 60 -3.93 -11.64 -8.75
C GLY A 60 -4.75 -12.74 -9.43
N VAL A 61 -5.46 -12.40 -10.51
CA VAL A 61 -6.26 -13.36 -11.29
C VAL A 61 -5.39 -14.47 -11.90
N ILE A 62 -4.27 -14.10 -12.51
CA ILE A 62 -3.33 -15.08 -13.10
C ILE A 62 -2.79 -16.01 -12.01
N GLN A 63 -2.39 -15.47 -10.86
CA GLN A 63 -1.89 -16.25 -9.74
C GLN A 63 -2.94 -17.21 -9.18
N PHE A 64 -4.19 -16.77 -9.04
CA PHE A 64 -5.28 -17.62 -8.61
C PHE A 64 -5.49 -18.81 -9.57
N ILE A 65 -5.46 -18.56 -10.89
CA ILE A 65 -5.56 -19.61 -11.91
C ILE A 65 -4.38 -20.60 -11.79
N LEU A 66 -3.16 -20.10 -11.59
CA LEU A 66 -1.97 -20.93 -11.43
C LEU A 66 -2.02 -21.81 -10.18
N LEU A 67 -2.41 -21.25 -9.02
CA LEU A 67 -2.58 -21.99 -7.77
C LEU A 67 -3.58 -23.14 -7.91
N ARG A 68 -4.62 -22.96 -8.73
CA ARG A 68 -5.62 -24.00 -9.01
C ARG A 68 -5.18 -25.04 -10.03
N ARG A 69 -4.49 -24.61 -11.10
CA ARG A 69 -4.17 -25.49 -12.24
C ARG A 69 -2.85 -26.23 -12.08
N LEU A 70 -1.84 -25.62 -11.45
CA LEU A 70 -0.51 -26.23 -11.30
C LEU A 70 -0.52 -27.52 -10.48
N PRO A 71 -1.21 -27.62 -9.32
CA PRO A 71 -1.25 -28.86 -8.56
C PRO A 71 -1.89 -30.01 -9.35
N ILE A 72 -2.93 -29.73 -10.14
CA ILE A 72 -3.58 -30.73 -11.00
C ILE A 72 -2.63 -31.21 -12.08
N LEU A 73 -1.92 -30.29 -12.75
CA LEU A 73 -0.93 -30.64 -13.78
C LEU A 73 0.24 -31.43 -13.20
N TRP A 74 0.73 -31.04 -12.02
CA TRP A 74 1.81 -31.73 -11.31
C TRP A 74 1.38 -33.12 -10.85
N MET A 75 0.17 -33.25 -10.30
CA MET A 75 -0.40 -34.55 -9.91
C MET A 75 -0.60 -35.46 -11.13
N ASN A 76 -1.15 -34.95 -12.23
CA ASN A 76 -1.29 -35.72 -13.47
C ASN A 76 0.07 -36.16 -14.02
N ARG A 77 1.10 -35.31 -13.93
CA ARG A 77 2.46 -35.64 -14.36
C ARG A 77 3.08 -36.73 -13.48
N THR A 78 2.95 -36.62 -12.16
CA THR A 78 3.49 -37.60 -11.21
C THR A 78 2.76 -38.93 -11.29
N LEU A 79 1.44 -38.93 -11.50
CA LEU A 79 0.65 -40.15 -11.73
C LEU A 79 1.08 -40.84 -13.03
N ARG A 80 1.30 -40.11 -14.12
CA ARG A 80 1.82 -40.67 -15.38
C ARG A 80 3.21 -41.29 -15.21
N GLN A 81 4.06 -40.70 -14.36
CA GLN A 81 5.38 -41.25 -14.07
C GLN A 81 5.32 -42.52 -13.21
N LYS A 82 4.43 -42.56 -12.20
CA LYS A 82 4.26 -43.72 -11.31
C LYS A 82 3.52 -44.89 -11.97
N TYR A 83 2.61 -44.60 -12.90
CA TYR A 83 1.82 -45.60 -13.62
C TYR A 83 2.02 -45.47 -15.13
N PRO A 84 3.24 -45.74 -15.66
CA PRO A 84 3.56 -45.58 -17.08
C PRO A 84 2.87 -46.63 -17.97
N LYS A 85 2.42 -47.75 -17.39
CA LYS A 85 1.68 -48.81 -18.08
C LYS A 85 0.20 -48.45 -18.11
N GLY A 86 -0.18 -47.71 -19.14
CA GLY A 86 -1.50 -47.11 -19.30
C GLY A 86 -2.64 -48.12 -19.41
N VAL A 87 -3.84 -47.59 -19.16
CA VAL A 87 -5.06 -48.07 -19.82
C VAL A 87 -4.74 -48.20 -21.31
N PRO A 88 -4.95 -49.37 -21.95
CA PRO A 88 -4.72 -49.54 -23.37
C PRO A 88 -5.45 -48.44 -24.14
N LYS A 89 -4.76 -47.77 -25.08
CA LYS A 89 -5.35 -46.72 -25.93
C LYS A 89 -6.56 -47.21 -26.74
N ASP A 90 -6.74 -48.52 -26.81
CA ASP A 90 -7.75 -49.21 -27.60
C ASP A 90 -8.98 -49.59 -26.76
N TYR A 91 -9.03 -49.18 -25.48
CA TYR A 91 -10.18 -49.46 -24.63
C TYR A 91 -11.37 -48.57 -25.01
N ASN A 92 -12.18 -49.08 -25.93
CA ASN A 92 -13.43 -48.46 -26.33
C ASN A 92 -14.46 -48.63 -25.20
N TRP A 93 -14.59 -47.60 -24.36
CA TRP A 93 -15.56 -47.54 -23.24
C TRP A 93 -17.02 -47.80 -23.66
N ASN A 94 -17.33 -47.70 -24.95
CA ASN A 94 -18.67 -47.91 -25.49
C ASN A 94 -18.93 -49.34 -25.99
N GLN A 95 -17.93 -50.22 -26.06
CA GLN A 95 -18.09 -51.56 -26.66
C GLN A 95 -18.45 -52.68 -25.67
N ASN A 96 -18.53 -52.42 -24.36
CA ASN A 96 -18.91 -53.47 -23.41
C ASN A 96 -19.83 -52.96 -22.28
N PRO A 97 -21.16 -52.93 -22.48
CA PRO A 97 -22.12 -52.53 -21.45
C PRO A 97 -22.13 -53.45 -20.21
N GLN A 98 -21.49 -54.64 -20.27
CA GLN A 98 -21.39 -55.56 -19.14
C GLN A 98 -20.25 -55.23 -18.16
N VAL A 99 -19.35 -54.28 -18.48
CA VAL A 99 -18.29 -53.81 -17.56
C VAL A 99 -18.78 -52.67 -16.64
N ARG A 100 -20.10 -52.46 -16.57
CA ARG A 100 -20.75 -51.63 -15.54
C ARG A 100 -21.23 -52.43 -14.33
N LYS A 101 -20.83 -53.70 -14.19
CA LYS A 101 -20.99 -54.38 -12.91
C LYS A 101 -19.96 -53.80 -11.94
N PRO A 102 -20.35 -53.37 -10.73
CA PRO A 102 -19.41 -52.84 -9.75
C PRO A 102 -18.31 -53.88 -9.54
N LEU A 103 -17.07 -53.42 -9.68
CA LEU A 103 -15.86 -54.23 -9.65
C LEU A 103 -15.54 -54.69 -8.22
N ASP A 104 -16.55 -54.99 -7.40
CA ASP A 104 -16.40 -55.12 -5.95
C ASP A 104 -15.75 -56.44 -5.53
N ASN A 105 -15.63 -57.42 -6.43
CA ASN A 105 -15.21 -58.78 -6.08
C ASN A 105 -13.97 -59.29 -6.82
N ASN A 106 -13.20 -58.45 -7.52
CA ASN A 106 -11.90 -58.88 -8.05
C ASN A 106 -10.78 -58.53 -7.04
N PRO A 107 -10.26 -59.49 -6.25
CA PRO A 107 -9.24 -59.22 -5.24
C PRO A 107 -7.90 -58.76 -5.85
N ASN A 108 -7.71 -58.91 -7.16
CA ASN A 108 -6.51 -58.49 -7.89
C ASN A 108 -6.72 -57.26 -8.78
N ALA A 109 -7.88 -56.60 -8.71
CA ALA A 109 -8.06 -55.36 -9.46
C ALA A 109 -7.14 -54.27 -8.87
N PRO A 110 -6.36 -53.56 -9.71
CA PRO A 110 -5.63 -52.40 -9.24
C PRO A 110 -6.66 -51.42 -8.65
N PRO A 111 -6.39 -50.82 -7.48
CA PRO A 111 -7.33 -49.91 -6.84
C PRO A 111 -7.72 -48.84 -7.84
N THR A 112 -9.00 -48.80 -8.22
CA THR A 112 -9.54 -47.71 -9.04
C THR A 112 -9.28 -46.44 -8.27
N PHE A 113 -8.36 -45.63 -8.78
CA PHE A 113 -8.03 -44.33 -8.22
C PHE A 113 -9.27 -43.47 -8.45
N GLN A 114 -10.24 -43.51 -7.53
CA GLN A 114 -11.22 -42.45 -7.45
C GLN A 114 -10.40 -41.23 -7.09
N PRO A 115 -10.24 -40.25 -7.99
CA PRO A 115 -9.50 -39.06 -7.65
C PRO A 115 -10.31 -38.42 -6.53
N THR A 116 -9.81 -38.50 -5.30
CA THR A 116 -10.35 -37.84 -4.13
C THR A 116 -10.10 -36.34 -4.30
N PHE A 117 -10.82 -35.74 -5.27
CA PHE A 117 -10.82 -34.32 -5.57
C PHE A 117 -11.36 -33.48 -4.40
N HIS A 118 -11.85 -34.12 -3.34
CA HIS A 118 -12.38 -33.46 -2.15
C HIS A 118 -11.39 -32.47 -1.50
N TYR A 119 -10.08 -32.66 -1.64
CA TYR A 119 -9.09 -31.72 -1.08
C TYR A 119 -9.02 -30.39 -1.83
N ILE A 120 -9.29 -30.36 -3.14
CA ILE A 120 -9.14 -29.15 -3.97
C ILE A 120 -10.38 -28.25 -3.87
N THR A 121 -11.53 -28.81 -3.49
CA THR A 121 -12.80 -28.07 -3.36
C THR A 121 -13.17 -27.75 -1.92
N THR A 122 -12.25 -27.95 -0.95
CA THR A 122 -12.54 -27.54 0.42
C THR A 122 -12.72 -26.02 0.46
N PRO A 123 -13.72 -25.47 1.16
CA PRO A 123 -13.90 -24.03 1.26
C PRO A 123 -12.65 -23.34 1.82
N LEU A 124 -11.89 -24.04 2.68
CA LEU A 124 -10.62 -23.57 3.23
C LEU A 124 -9.55 -23.34 2.16
N SER A 125 -9.40 -24.24 1.18
CA SER A 125 -8.41 -24.05 0.11
C SER A 125 -8.78 -22.88 -0.79
N ILE A 126 -10.08 -22.67 -1.06
CA ILE A 126 -10.57 -21.52 -1.82
C ILE A 126 -10.24 -20.22 -1.09
N LEU A 127 -10.50 -20.16 0.22
CA LEU A 127 -10.19 -18.98 1.02
C LEU A 127 -8.69 -18.67 1.02
N PHE A 128 -7.83 -19.68 1.16
CA PHE A 128 -6.39 -19.51 1.08
C PHE A 128 -5.92 -19.00 -0.29
N ASP A 129 -6.44 -19.56 -1.39
CA ASP A 129 -6.09 -19.09 -2.74
C ASP A 129 -6.50 -17.64 -2.96
N VAL A 130 -7.70 -17.26 -2.48
CA VAL A 130 -8.22 -15.89 -2.59
C VAL A 130 -7.39 -14.92 -1.75
N THR A 131 -7.04 -15.26 -0.50
CA THR A 131 -6.24 -14.38 0.34
C THR A 131 -4.84 -14.21 -0.23
N LEU A 132 -4.19 -15.30 -0.66
CA LEU A 132 -2.85 -15.23 -1.24
C LEU A 132 -2.84 -14.44 -2.55
N SER A 133 -3.84 -14.63 -3.42
CA SER A 133 -4.03 -13.85 -4.65
C SER A 133 -4.29 -12.37 -4.37
N THR A 134 -5.08 -12.05 -3.34
CA THR A 134 -5.37 -10.66 -2.97
C THR A 134 -4.12 -9.98 -2.39
N VAL A 135 -3.38 -10.64 -1.49
CA VAL A 135 -2.16 -10.08 -0.90
C VAL A 135 -1.11 -9.78 -1.97
N THR A 136 -0.93 -10.68 -2.93
CA THR A 136 0.01 -10.50 -4.04
C THR A 136 -0.45 -9.42 -5.03
N ALA A 137 -1.74 -9.38 -5.36
CA ALA A 137 -2.33 -8.31 -6.17
C ALA A 137 -2.09 -6.94 -5.53
N SER A 138 -2.35 -6.81 -4.22
CA SER A 138 -2.11 -5.58 -3.46
C SER A 138 -0.63 -5.22 -3.42
N ALA A 139 0.26 -6.18 -3.17
CA ALA A 139 1.71 -5.92 -3.15
C ALA A 139 2.23 -5.43 -4.52
N VAL A 140 1.75 -6.03 -5.61
CA VAL A 140 2.11 -5.60 -6.98
C VAL A 140 1.51 -4.24 -7.30
N ALA A 141 0.24 -4.01 -6.96
CA ALA A 141 -0.39 -2.71 -7.14
C ALA A 141 0.43 -1.63 -6.44
N LEU A 142 0.76 -1.82 -5.16
CA LEU A 142 1.58 -0.89 -4.38
C LEU A 142 2.99 -0.71 -4.96
N GLY A 143 3.61 -1.78 -5.47
CA GLY A 143 4.92 -1.70 -6.12
C GLY A 143 4.92 -0.98 -7.48
N LEU A 144 3.78 -0.96 -8.17
CA LEU A 144 3.60 -0.28 -9.46
C LEU A 144 3.10 1.16 -9.32
N VAL A 145 2.61 1.57 -8.14
CA VAL A 145 2.33 2.98 -7.88
C VAL A 145 3.64 3.73 -7.97
N ASN A 146 3.73 4.65 -8.94
CA ASN A 146 4.85 5.57 -9.06
C ASN A 146 4.84 6.48 -7.83
N GLN A 147 5.62 6.11 -6.81
CA GLN A 147 5.63 6.77 -5.51
C GLN A 147 5.85 8.28 -5.66
N LYS A 148 6.73 8.69 -6.58
CA LYS A 148 6.99 10.10 -6.87
C LYS A 148 5.76 10.83 -7.40
N GLU A 149 5.06 10.24 -8.36
CA GLU A 149 3.87 10.86 -8.96
C GLU A 149 2.71 10.88 -7.97
N PHE A 150 2.50 9.79 -7.22
CA PHE A 150 1.50 9.75 -6.16
C PHE A 150 1.79 10.80 -5.08
N LEU A 151 3.03 10.92 -4.63
CA LEU A 151 3.42 11.89 -3.62
C LEU A 151 3.36 13.32 -4.14
N ASN A 152 3.68 13.57 -5.42
CA ASN A 152 3.53 14.88 -6.04
C ASN A 152 2.05 15.27 -6.21
N VAL A 153 1.19 14.30 -6.56
CA VAL A 153 -0.27 14.51 -6.57
C VAL A 153 -0.80 14.71 -5.15
N ALA A 154 -0.30 13.96 -4.18
CA ALA A 154 -0.70 14.08 -2.78
C ALA A 154 -0.25 15.41 -2.15
N SER A 155 0.94 15.90 -2.48
CA SER A 155 1.45 17.19 -2.01
C SER A 155 0.80 18.37 -2.73
N SER A 156 0.37 18.17 -3.98
CA SER A 156 -0.39 19.16 -4.75
C SER A 156 -1.90 19.07 -4.56
N LEU A 157 -2.42 18.08 -3.81
CA LEU A 157 -3.82 18.03 -3.40
C LEU A 157 -4.06 19.31 -2.58
N PRO A 158 -4.83 20.26 -3.13
CA PRO A 158 -4.91 21.55 -2.52
C PRO A 158 -5.67 21.43 -1.19
N LEU A 159 -4.97 21.72 -0.11
CA LEU A 159 -5.56 22.40 1.05
C LEU A 159 -6.29 23.71 0.64
N LYS A 160 -6.06 24.17 -0.61
CA LYS A 160 -6.76 25.30 -1.27
C LYS A 160 -8.27 25.10 -1.47
N GLY A 161 -8.83 23.91 -1.25
CA GLY A 161 -10.29 23.69 -1.29
C GLY A 161 -11.00 23.92 0.05
N GLY A 162 -10.26 24.26 1.11
CA GLY A 162 -10.80 24.55 2.43
C GLY A 162 -11.20 23.33 3.28
N THR A 163 -11.51 22.17 2.69
CA THR A 163 -11.80 20.95 3.47
C THR A 163 -11.47 19.70 2.66
N SER A 164 -10.22 19.23 2.71
CA SER A 164 -9.92 17.85 2.28
C SER A 164 -10.00 16.94 3.52
N PRO A 165 -10.94 15.97 3.58
CA PRO A 165 -11.05 15.06 4.72
C PRO A 165 -9.75 14.28 4.94
N ILE A 166 -9.04 13.96 3.86
CA ILE A 166 -7.74 13.29 3.89
C ILE A 166 -6.72 14.20 4.59
N SER A 167 -6.66 15.46 4.18
CA SER A 167 -5.70 16.40 4.75
C SER A 167 -6.01 16.71 6.22
N ASN A 168 -7.28 16.73 6.64
CA ASN A 168 -7.65 16.95 8.04
C ASN A 168 -7.06 15.87 8.94
N VAL A 169 -7.09 14.61 8.49
CA VAL A 169 -6.56 13.48 9.27
C VAL A 169 -5.04 13.42 9.17
N LEU A 170 -4.48 13.64 7.97
CA LEU A 170 -3.04 13.51 7.75
C LEU A 170 -2.21 14.68 8.29
N CYS A 171 -2.75 15.89 8.37
CA CYS A 171 -1.94 17.05 8.76
C CYS A 171 -1.39 16.93 10.17
N ASP A 172 -2.21 16.52 11.14
CA ASP A 172 -1.77 16.36 12.53
C ASP A 172 -0.69 15.27 12.64
N ASP A 173 -0.94 14.10 12.03
CA ASP A 173 0.00 12.98 12.01
C ASP A 173 1.38 13.37 11.43
N PHE A 174 1.39 14.12 10.33
CA PHE A 174 2.62 14.50 9.64
C PHE A 174 3.38 15.61 10.37
N VAL A 175 2.67 16.60 10.92
CA VAL A 175 3.27 17.67 11.73
C VAL A 175 3.89 17.10 13.00
N ASP A 176 3.18 16.23 13.71
CA ASP A 176 3.67 15.59 14.93
C ASP A 176 4.85 14.67 14.64
N MET A 177 4.80 13.91 13.55
CA MET A 177 5.94 13.09 13.12
C MET A 177 7.17 13.94 12.80
N GLN A 178 7.01 15.05 12.08
CA GLN A 178 8.13 15.94 11.77
C GLN A 178 8.74 16.50 13.06
N ARG A 179 7.91 16.91 14.01
CA ARG A 179 8.34 17.39 15.33
C ARG A 179 9.09 16.31 16.12
N GLN A 180 8.53 15.10 16.23
CA GLN A 180 9.19 13.99 16.91
C GLN A 180 10.55 13.65 16.30
N LEU A 181 10.64 13.64 14.96
CA LEU A 181 11.90 13.39 14.27
C LEU A 181 12.92 14.51 14.50
N ALA A 182 12.47 15.76 14.62
CA ALA A 182 13.32 16.90 14.94
C ALA A 182 13.87 16.80 16.38
N GLU A 183 13.02 16.45 17.35
CA GLU A 183 13.37 16.37 18.78
C GLU A 183 14.23 15.13 19.12
N GLU A 184 13.91 13.96 18.57
CA GLU A 184 14.48 12.68 19.04
C GLU A 184 15.81 12.31 18.38
N SER A 185 16.15 12.88 17.22
CA SER A 185 17.24 12.31 16.40
C SER A 185 18.00 13.34 15.56
N LYS A 186 19.23 13.66 16.00
CA LYS A 186 20.24 14.34 15.17
C LYS A 186 20.49 13.62 13.85
N ILE A 187 20.33 12.29 13.83
CA ILE A 187 20.48 11.46 12.63
C ILE A 187 19.33 11.72 11.65
N ALA A 188 18.09 11.89 12.15
CA ALA A 188 16.97 12.27 11.31
C ALA A 188 17.17 13.68 10.75
N GLN A 189 17.57 14.65 11.57
CA GLN A 189 17.88 16.00 11.10
C GLN A 189 18.94 16.00 9.98
N GLN A 190 20.04 15.26 10.18
CA GLN A 190 21.07 15.11 9.15
C GLN A 190 20.53 14.41 7.90
N PHE A 191 19.68 13.39 8.06
CA PHE A 191 19.02 12.72 6.95
C PHE A 191 18.17 13.67 6.11
N TRP A 192 17.35 14.52 6.75
CA TRP A 192 16.55 15.54 6.07
C TRP A 192 17.43 16.54 5.33
N LYS A 193 18.54 16.98 5.95
CA LYS A 193 19.49 17.92 5.34
C LYS A 193 20.18 17.32 4.12
N GLU A 194 20.60 16.06 4.19
CA GLU A 194 21.29 15.36 3.10
C GLU A 194 20.36 14.97 1.95
N ASN A 195 19.05 14.82 2.21
CA ASN A 195 18.06 14.45 1.18
C ASN A 195 17.09 15.61 0.88
N LYS A 196 17.51 16.86 1.12
CA LYS A 196 16.69 18.06 0.86
C LYS A 196 16.30 18.18 -0.61
N ASP A 197 17.19 17.75 -1.52
CA ASP A 197 16.97 17.78 -2.96
C ASP A 197 16.21 16.55 -3.49
N ASP A 198 15.81 15.62 -2.63
CA ASP A 198 14.99 14.48 -3.03
C ASP A 198 13.54 14.94 -3.28
N ASP A 199 13.00 14.61 -4.46
CA ASP A 199 11.64 14.99 -4.88
C ASP A 199 10.57 14.59 -3.85
N VAL A 200 10.75 13.42 -3.22
CA VAL A 200 9.82 12.89 -2.22
C VAL A 200 9.88 13.73 -0.95
N MET A 201 11.08 14.02 -0.47
CA MET A 201 11.29 14.82 0.73
C MET A 201 10.81 16.25 0.53
N THR A 202 11.04 16.80 -0.66
CA THR A 202 10.50 18.11 -1.06
C THR A 202 8.97 18.10 -1.03
N SER A 203 8.33 17.06 -1.57
CA SER A 203 6.87 16.93 -1.57
C SER A 203 6.29 16.81 -0.16
N ILE A 204 6.94 16.04 0.71
CA ILE A 204 6.54 15.90 2.13
C ILE A 204 6.69 17.24 2.85
N ASN A 205 7.82 17.93 2.66
CA ASN A 205 8.04 19.24 3.28
C ASN A 205 7.00 20.27 2.82
N VAL A 206 6.69 20.34 1.52
CA VAL A 206 5.64 21.22 1.00
C VAL A 206 4.29 20.88 1.62
N PHE A 207 3.95 19.59 1.75
CA PHE A 207 2.72 19.17 2.40
C PHE A 207 2.65 19.63 3.86
N VAL A 208 3.70 19.40 4.65
CA VAL A 208 3.74 19.81 6.06
C VAL A 208 3.67 21.34 6.20
N GLN A 209 4.37 22.09 5.35
CA GLN A 209 4.31 23.55 5.36
C GLN A 209 2.91 24.07 5.03
N ASN A 210 2.21 23.43 4.08
CA ASN A 210 0.82 23.76 3.80
C ASN A 210 -0.10 23.46 5.01
N CYS A 211 0.13 22.35 5.72
CA CYS A 211 -0.60 22.04 6.96
C CYS A 211 -0.36 23.10 8.05
N LYS A 212 0.90 23.54 8.24
CA LYS A 212 1.25 24.61 9.19
C LYS A 212 0.54 25.92 8.82
N ARG A 213 0.60 26.35 7.55
CA ARG A 213 -0.12 27.56 7.07
C ARG A 213 -1.61 27.47 7.35
N ARG A 214 -2.20 26.32 7.08
CA ARG A 214 -3.63 26.11 7.35
C ARG A 214 -3.95 26.30 8.82
N ARG A 215 -3.16 25.72 9.72
CA ARG A 215 -3.38 25.84 11.16
C ARG A 215 -3.32 27.30 11.61
N ILE A 216 -2.30 28.04 11.16
CA ILE A 216 -2.15 29.48 11.45
C ILE A 216 -3.36 30.26 10.92
N TYR A 217 -3.80 29.97 9.69
CA TYR A 217 -4.93 30.64 9.08
C TYR A 217 -6.26 30.33 9.77
N GLU A 218 -6.50 29.07 10.14
CA GLU A 218 -7.66 28.67 10.93
C GLU A 218 -7.65 29.34 12.30
N ASP A 219 -6.50 29.38 12.98
CA ASP A 219 -6.37 30.07 14.26
C ASP A 219 -6.68 31.56 14.11
N ARG A 220 -6.17 32.21 13.06
CA ARG A 220 -6.52 33.61 12.77
C ARG A 220 -8.03 33.79 12.56
N LEU A 221 -8.67 32.92 11.79
CA LEU A 221 -10.12 32.96 11.58
C LEU A 221 -10.91 32.73 12.88
N ARG A 222 -10.41 31.88 13.78
CA ARG A 222 -11.03 31.68 15.12
C ARG A 222 -10.98 32.96 15.93
N HIS A 223 -9.83 33.64 15.94
CA HIS A 223 -9.65 34.91 16.66
C HIS A 223 -10.49 36.05 16.06
N GLU A 224 -10.56 36.15 14.73
CA GLU A 224 -11.35 37.19 14.04
C GLU A 224 -12.87 36.92 14.14
N GLY A 225 -13.29 35.65 14.09
CA GLY A 225 -14.69 35.22 14.12
C GLY A 225 -15.29 35.02 15.52
N LEU A 226 -14.51 35.24 16.59
CA LEU A 226 -14.90 34.95 17.98
C LEU A 226 -15.39 33.51 18.18
N LEU A 227 -14.79 32.56 17.46
CA LEU A 227 -15.09 31.13 17.56
C LEU A 227 -14.33 30.53 18.74
N ASN A 228 -14.92 29.53 19.40
CA ASN A 228 -14.24 28.79 20.45
C ASN A 228 -13.21 27.82 19.85
N ALA A 229 -12.27 27.36 20.68
CA ALA A 229 -11.21 26.43 20.26
C ALA A 229 -11.73 25.10 19.65
N GLY A 230 -12.97 24.70 19.96
CA GLY A 230 -13.58 23.48 19.43
C GLY A 230 -14.53 23.68 18.25
N ASP A 231 -14.79 24.94 17.86
CA ASP A 231 -15.74 25.22 16.79
C ASP A 231 -15.09 24.94 15.42
N GLU A 232 -15.87 24.37 14.51
CA GLU A 232 -15.42 24.07 13.15
C GLU A 232 -15.18 25.37 12.37
N VAL A 233 -13.99 25.49 11.77
CA VAL A 233 -13.62 26.65 10.95
C VAL A 233 -13.96 26.35 9.49
N ILE A 234 -14.89 27.13 8.94
CA ILE A 234 -15.23 27.05 7.51
C ILE A 234 -14.20 27.87 6.73
N LEU A 235 -13.31 27.17 6.04
CA LEU A 235 -12.34 27.80 5.14
C LEU A 235 -13.03 28.30 3.85
N PRO A 236 -12.57 29.41 3.27
CA PRO A 236 -13.10 29.90 2.00
C PRO A 236 -12.82 28.90 0.87
N ALA A 237 -13.61 28.97 -0.21
CA ALA A 237 -13.46 28.07 -1.36
C ALA A 237 -12.11 28.21 -2.09
N GLU A 238 -11.44 29.36 -1.95
CA GLU A 238 -10.09 29.62 -2.45
C GLU A 238 -9.00 29.01 -1.55
N GLY A 239 -9.39 28.61 -0.33
CA GLY A 239 -8.58 27.96 0.70
C GLY A 239 -7.58 28.89 1.37
N VAL A 240 -6.45 28.31 1.79
CA VAL A 240 -5.45 29.04 2.57
C VAL A 240 -4.58 29.88 1.64
N PRO A 241 -4.50 31.21 1.84
CA PRO A 241 -3.63 32.09 1.05
C PRO A 241 -2.14 31.72 1.15
N ASP A 242 -1.39 31.92 0.07
CA ASP A 242 0.04 31.58 0.02
C ASP A 242 0.93 32.59 0.79
N ASP A 243 0.38 33.76 1.14
CA ASP A 243 1.04 34.86 1.89
C ASP A 243 0.95 34.72 3.42
N VAL A 244 0.33 33.64 3.93
CA VAL A 244 0.37 33.33 5.36
C VAL A 244 1.81 33.00 5.75
N MET A 245 2.45 33.96 6.42
CA MET A 245 3.80 33.81 6.94
C MET A 245 3.81 32.70 7.98
N ILE A 246 4.59 31.66 7.71
CA ILE A 246 4.92 30.65 8.71
C ILE A 246 6.04 31.29 9.51
N GLU A 247 5.78 31.57 10.78
CA GLU A 247 6.86 31.88 11.71
C GLU A 247 7.66 30.58 11.83
N ASP A 248 8.78 30.50 11.10
CA ASP A 248 9.69 29.37 11.19
C ASP A 248 10.29 29.40 12.61
N ASP A 249 9.73 28.57 13.50
CA ASP A 249 10.29 28.31 14.84
C ASP A 249 11.76 27.84 14.79
N ASP A 250 12.29 27.55 13.59
CA ASP A 250 13.67 27.17 13.31
C ASP A 250 14.69 28.20 13.83
N ASP A 251 14.34 29.50 13.88
CA ASP A 251 15.22 30.54 14.47
C ASP A 251 15.37 30.38 16.00
N GLN A 252 14.41 29.75 16.69
CA GLN A 252 14.54 29.42 18.12
C GLN A 252 15.33 28.13 18.34
N GLU A 253 15.26 27.16 17.43
CA GLU A 253 16.07 25.94 17.53
C GLU A 253 17.56 26.20 17.26
N GLU A 254 17.91 27.05 16.28
CA GLU A 254 19.32 27.35 16.00
C GLU A 254 20.03 28.06 17.19
N MET A 255 19.27 28.79 18.01
CA MET A 255 19.76 29.37 19.27
C MET A 255 19.87 28.34 20.42
N MET A 256 19.09 27.28 20.43
CA MET A 256 19.19 26.21 21.45
C MET A 256 20.38 25.25 21.22
N PHE A 257 20.88 25.15 20.00
CA PHE A 257 21.99 24.24 19.66
C PHE A 257 23.38 24.90 19.66
N GLN A 258 23.49 26.20 19.94
CA GLN A 258 24.77 26.90 20.13
C GLN A 258 25.20 27.04 21.62
N MET A 259 24.45 26.47 22.56
CA MET A 259 24.84 26.33 23.98
C MET A 259 25.33 24.91 24.29
#